data_AF-A0A0L8FLT5-F1
#
_entry.id   AF-A0A0L8FLT5-F1
#
_cell.length_a   1.000
_cell.length_b   1.000
_cell.length_c   1.000
_cell.angle_alpha   90.00
_cell.angle_beta   90.00
_cell.angle_gamma   90.00
#
_symmetry.space_group_name_H-M   'P 1'
#
loop_
_entity.id
_entity.type
_entity.pdbx_description
1 polymer ?
#
loop_
_entity_poly.entity_id
_entity_poly.type
_entity_poly.pdbx_seq_one_letter_code
_entity_poly.pdbx_strand_id
1 'polypeptide(L)' 'MFYQFKLTFVSVLFMSFCLESQAVSDICSICSCENSQTYIYCYNRGLTSVPHPIPQNVVHL' A
#
# COMPACT_ATOMS: atom_id res chain seq x y z
N MET A 1 -11.25 32.72 1.33
CA MET A 1 -9.88 32.23 1.62
C MET A 1 -9.86 30.86 2.31
N PHE A 2 -10.75 30.56 3.28
CA PHE A 2 -10.82 29.24 3.96
C PHE A 2 -11.15 28.04 3.05
N TYR A 3 -11.97 28.22 2.01
CA TYR A 3 -12.37 27.13 1.12
C TYR A 3 -11.20 26.56 0.30
N GLN A 4 -10.27 27.42 -0.14
CA GLN A 4 -9.08 27.02 -0.92
C GLN A 4 -8.15 26.14 -0.07
N PHE A 5 -7.89 26.50 1.19
CA PHE A 5 -7.11 25.67 2.11
C PHE A 5 -7.73 24.29 2.35
N LYS A 6 -9.07 24.22 2.46
CA LYS A 6 -9.78 22.95 2.64
C LYS A 6 -9.65 22.04 1.41
N LEU A 7 -9.67 22.63 0.21
CA LEU A 7 -9.55 21.90 -1.05
C LEU A 7 -8.13 21.36 -1.23
N THR A 8 -7.11 22.18 -0.99
CA THR A 8 -5.71 21.74 -1.04
C THR A 8 -5.42 20.64 -0.02
N PHE A 9 -5.93 20.75 1.21
CA PHE A 9 -5.75 19.72 2.24
C PHE A 9 -6.37 18.38 1.84
N VAL A 10 -7.61 18.40 1.30
CA VAL A 10 -8.27 17.19 0.79
C VAL A 10 -7.48 16.60 -0.38
N SER A 11 -6.98 17.42 -1.30
CA SER A 11 -6.16 16.94 -2.42
C SER A 11 -4.85 16.30 -1.95
N VAL A 12 -4.15 16.87 -0.98
CA VAL A 12 -2.91 16.27 -0.44
C VAL A 12 -3.22 14.93 0.22
N LEU A 13 -4.26 14.85 1.06
CA LEU A 13 -4.66 13.59 1.70
C LEU A 13 -5.04 12.51 0.67
N PHE A 14 -5.75 12.90 -0.39
CA PHE A 14 -6.13 11.98 -1.46
C PHE A 14 -4.90 11.44 -2.20
N MET A 15 -3.95 12.31 -2.56
CA MET A 15 -2.72 11.89 -3.22
C MET A 15 -1.87 10.97 -2.34
N SER A 16 -1.76 11.26 -1.03
CA SER A 16 -1.08 10.39 -0.08
C SER A 16 -1.73 9.00 0.00
N PHE A 17 -3.06 8.97 0.13
CA PHE A 17 -3.82 7.71 0.18
C PHE A 17 -3.67 6.90 -1.12
N CYS A 18 -3.68 7.54 -2.28
CA CYS A 18 -3.42 6.88 -3.56
C CYS A 18 -2.00 6.30 -3.63
N LEU A 19 -1.01 7.01 -3.10
CA LEU A 19 0.38 6.55 -3.07
C LEU A 19 0.53 5.28 -2.20
N GLU A 20 -0.10 5.26 -1.03
CA GLU A 20 -0.15 4.09 -0.15
C GLU A 20 -0.86 2.92 -0.83
N SER A 21 -2.01 3.16 -1.47
CA SER A 21 -2.74 2.11 -2.20
C SER A 21 -1.94 1.50 -3.34
N GLN A 22 -1.11 2.29 -4.03
CA GLN A 22 -0.28 1.80 -5.13
C GLN A 22 0.87 0.92 -4.63
N ALA A 23 1.49 1.28 -3.51
CA ALA A 23 2.48 0.44 -2.83
C ALA A 23 1.91 -0.94 -2.47
N VAL A 24 0.65 -1.00 -2.00
CA VAL A 24 0.02 -2.28 -1.68
C VAL A 24 -0.38 -3.09 -2.93
N SER A 25 -0.79 -2.41 -4.00
CA SER A 25 -1.10 -3.09 -5.26
C SER A 25 0.12 -3.81 -5.85
N ASP A 26 1.32 -3.25 -5.68
CA ASP A 26 2.54 -3.79 -6.28
C ASP A 26 2.95 -5.12 -5.62
N ILE A 27 2.95 -5.20 -4.28
CA ILE A 27 3.31 -6.43 -3.56
C ILE A 27 2.30 -7.55 -3.77
N CYS A 28 1.00 -7.22 -3.87
CA CYS A 28 -0.05 -8.21 -4.13
C CYS A 28 -0.09 -8.70 -5.59
N SER A 29 0.70 -8.09 -6.48
CA SER A 29 0.93 -8.64 -7.81
C SER A 29 1.96 -9.78 -7.79
N ILE A 30 2.90 -9.75 -6.84
CA ILE A 30 4.01 -10.71 -6.71
C ILE A 30 3.75 -11.77 -5.63
N CYS A 31 2.95 -11.45 -4.60
CA CYS A 31 2.61 -12.31 -3.48
C CYS A 31 1.09 -12.48 -3.37
N SER A 32 0.63 -13.48 -2.62
CA SER A 32 -0.80 -13.62 -2.32
C SER A 32 -1.17 -12.70 -1.15
N CYS A 33 -2.21 -11.91 -1.29
CA CYS A 33 -2.69 -11.02 -0.24
C CYS A 33 -4.09 -11.41 0.23
N GLU A 34 -4.28 -11.50 1.53
CA GLU A 34 -5.55 -11.84 2.18
C GLU A 34 -5.94 -10.80 3.24
N ASN A 35 -7.23 -10.82 3.62
CA ASN A 35 -7.82 -9.97 4.65
C ASN A 35 -7.44 -8.49 4.49
N SER A 36 -7.81 -7.90 3.33
CA SER A 36 -7.48 -6.51 2.99
C SER A 36 -5.98 -6.20 3.09
N GLN A 37 -5.14 -7.14 2.63
CA GLN A 37 -3.68 -6.96 2.52
C GLN A 37 -2.97 -6.92 3.89
N THR A 38 -3.63 -7.46 4.91
CA THR A 38 -3.10 -7.63 6.27
C THR A 38 -2.22 -8.89 6.39
N TYR A 39 -2.51 -9.89 5.55
CA TYR A 39 -1.74 -11.12 5.43
C TYR A 39 -1.14 -11.18 4.04
N ILE A 40 0.18 -11.28 3.96
CA ILE A 40 0.92 -11.39 2.72
C ILE A 40 1.64 -12.73 2.74
N TYR A 41 1.53 -13.49 1.64
CA TYR A 41 2.17 -14.79 1.50
C TYR A 41 3.03 -14.80 0.23
N CYS A 42 4.34 -14.79 0.42
CA CYS A 42 5.34 -14.76 -0.65
C CYS A 42 6.05 -16.10 -0.88
N TYR A 43 5.53 -17.21 -0.32
CA TYR A 43 6.17 -18.51 -0.39
C TYR A 43 6.29 -19.04 -1.82
N ASN A 44 7.39 -19.75 -2.10
CA ASN A 44 7.67 -20.42 -3.37
C ASN A 44 7.64 -19.51 -4.62
N ARG A 45 7.83 -18.19 -4.45
CA ARG A 45 7.89 -17.20 -5.56
C ARG A 45 9.29 -16.98 -6.14
N GLY A 46 10.29 -17.75 -5.68
CA GLY A 46 11.68 -17.61 -6.16
C GLY A 46 12.32 -16.25 -5.83
N LEU A 47 11.81 -15.57 -4.80
CA LEU A 47 12.29 -14.25 -4.39
C LEU A 47 13.68 -14.38 -3.75
N THR A 48 14.65 -13.64 -4.30
CA THR A 48 16.01 -13.54 -3.76
C THR A 48 16.13 -12.47 -2.67
N SER A 49 15.12 -11.60 -2.57
CA SER A 49 15.02 -10.50 -1.63
C SER A 49 13.57 -10.28 -1.20
N VAL A 50 13.38 -9.68 -0.03
CA VAL A 50 12.05 -9.30 0.45
C VAL A 50 11.47 -8.19 -0.44
N PRO A 51 10.27 -8.39 -1.04
CA PRO A 51 9.67 -7.40 -1.92
C PRO A 51 9.39 -6.11 -1.14
N HIS A 52 9.72 -4.98 -1.78
CA HIS A 52 9.44 -3.63 -1.29
C HIS A 52 8.54 -2.94 -2.30
N PRO A 53 7.63 -2.04 -1.86
CA PRO A 53 7.35 -1.66 -0.47
C PRO A 53 6.41 -2.64 0.26
N ILE A 54 6.68 -2.91 1.55
CA ILE A 54 5.76 -3.66 2.42
C ILE A 54 4.69 -2.70 2.95
N PRO A 55 3.39 -3.02 2.85
CA PRO A 55 2.32 -2.19 3.41
C PRO A 55 2.48 -2.03 4.92
N GLN A 56 2.20 -0.84 5.43
CA GLN A 56 2.35 -0.56 6.86
C GLN A 56 1.32 -1.30 7.74
N ASN A 57 0.21 -1.75 7.16
CA ASN A 57 -0.86 -2.47 7.83
C ASN A 57 -0.69 -4.00 7.87
N VAL A 58 0.46 -4.53 7.46
CA VAL A 58 0.72 -5.99 7.48
C VAL A 58 0.87 -6.47 8.92
N VAL A 59 0.10 -7.50 9.27
CA VAL A 59 0.21 -8.21 10.55
C VAL A 59 1.00 -9.50 10.38
N HIS A 60 0.97 -10.12 9.19
CA HIS A 60 1.65 -11.37 8.91
C HIS A 60 2.24 -11.39 7.49
N LEU A 61 3.50 -11.81 7.37
CA LEU A 61 4.29 -11.92 6.12
C LEU A 61 4.98 -13.28 6.02
#